data_AF-A0A6C1RKZ1-F1
#
_entry.id   AF-A0A6C1RKZ1-F1
#
_cell.length_a   1.000
_cell.length_b   1.000
_cell.length_c   1.000
_cell.angle_alpha   90.00
_cell.angle_beta   90.00
_cell.angle_gamma   90.00
#
_symmetry.space_group_name_H-M   'P 1'
#
loop_
_entity.id
_entity.type
_entity.pdbx_description
1 polymer ?
#
loop_
_entity_poly.entity_id
_entity_poly.type
_entity_poly.pdbx_seq_one_letter_code
_entity_poly.pdbx_strand_id
1 'polypeptide(L)'
;MGMVFDVLEEEYLKALYVQHDRKPPFVHDLLTLARGIGERYPALARVSADCERLTPFGTVTRYPGSIMEPGLAHMPQVTAWMENIRSVVRSCLNLGLE
;
A
#
# COMPACT_ATOMS: atom_id res chain seq x y z
N MET A 1 8.11 -12.59 -15.95
CA MET A 1 8.09 -12.56 -14.47
C MET A 1 7.31 -11.33 -14.07
N GLY A 2 6.06 -11.46 -13.62
CA GLY A 2 5.26 -10.31 -13.18
C GLY A 2 5.80 -9.82 -11.84
N MET A 3 6.25 -8.56 -11.76
CA MET A 3 6.60 -7.94 -10.49
C MET A 3 5.31 -7.44 -9.84
N VAL A 4 5.03 -7.84 -8.61
CA VAL A 4 3.89 -7.33 -7.84
C VAL A 4 4.40 -6.19 -6.95
N PHE A 5 3.90 -4.97 -7.18
CA PHE A 5 4.45 -3.76 -6.56
C PHE A 5 3.89 -3.43 -5.18
N ASP A 6 2.78 -4.06 -4.77
CA ASP A 6 1.97 -3.55 -3.65
C ASP A 6 1.99 -4.44 -2.39
N VAL A 7 2.48 -5.68 -2.52
CA VAL A 7 2.32 -6.72 -1.49
C VAL A 7 2.93 -6.32 -0.15
N LEU A 8 4.09 -5.65 -0.16
CA LEU A 8 4.75 -5.27 1.09
C LEU A 8 3.96 -4.16 1.81
N GLU A 9 3.47 -3.17 1.06
CA GLU A 9 2.67 -2.06 1.57
C GLU A 9 1.32 -2.56 2.10
N GLU A 10 0.70 -3.52 1.42
CA GLU A 10 -0.52 -4.21 1.83
C GLU A 10 -0.32 -4.91 3.19
N GLU A 11 0.75 -5.69 3.34
CA GLU A 11 1.05 -6.42 4.58
C GLU A 11 1.39 -5.47 5.74
N TYR A 12 2.11 -4.38 5.49
CA TYR A 12 2.37 -3.36 6.51
C TYR A 12 1.08 -2.69 7.00
N LEU A 13 0.15 -2.36 6.09
CA LEU A 13 -1.16 -1.82 6.49
C LEU A 13 -1.96 -2.84 7.30
N LYS A 14 -1.95 -4.13 6.92
CA LYS A 14 -2.61 -5.18 7.70
C LYS A 14 -1.98 -5.36 9.07
N ALA A 15 -0.66 -5.18 9.21
CA ALA A 15 0.00 -5.23 10.50
C ALA A 15 -0.54 -4.18 11.49
N LEU A 16 -0.93 -2.98 11.01
CA LEU A 16 -1.60 -1.97 11.84
C LEU A 16 -2.94 -2.46 12.40
N TYR A 17 -3.69 -3.30 11.67
CA TYR A 17 -4.92 -3.89 12.19
C TYR A 17 -4.62 -4.90 13.30
N VAL A 18 -3.63 -5.77 13.08
CA VAL A 18 -3.21 -6.78 14.05
C VAL A 18 -2.70 -6.13 15.35
N GLN A 19 -1.97 -5.01 15.27
CA GLN A 19 -1.52 -4.26 16.45
C GLN A 19 -2.68 -3.73 17.31
N HIS A 20 -3.87 -3.57 16.74
CA HIS A 20 -5.09 -3.12 17.45
C HIS A 20 -6.08 -4.27 17.71
N ASP A 21 -5.63 -5.53 17.66
CA ASP A 21 -6.48 -6.73 17.83
C ASP A 21 -7.67 -6.79 16.85
N ARG A 22 -7.53 -6.16 15.67
CA ARG A 22 -8.53 -6.19 14.60
C ARG A 22 -8.11 -7.15 13.50
N LYS A 23 -9.08 -7.89 12.98
CA LYS A 23 -8.88 -8.67 11.75
C LYS A 23 -8.83 -7.70 10.55
N PRO A 24 -7.78 -7.73 9.71
CA PRO A 24 -7.77 -6.94 8.49
C PRO A 24 -8.87 -7.42 7.53
N PRO A 25 -9.52 -6.51 6.79
CA PRO A 25 -10.49 -6.89 5.77
C PRO A 25 -9.80 -7.69 4.65
N PHE A 26 -10.53 -8.63 4.04
CA PHE A 26 -10.03 -9.42 2.91
C PHE A 26 -10.15 -8.63 1.61
N VAL A 27 -9.35 -7.56 1.51
CA VAL A 27 -9.27 -6.66 0.36
C VAL A 27 -7.81 -6.40 0.00
N HIS A 28 -7.57 -6.12 -1.26
CA HIS A 28 -6.27 -5.83 -1.85
C HIS A 28 -6.08 -4.35 -2.20
N ASP A 29 -7.06 -3.52 -1.87
CA ASP A 29 -7.05 -2.09 -2.13
C ASP A 29 -6.38 -1.36 -0.95
N LEU A 30 -5.21 -0.76 -1.19
CA LEU A 30 -4.44 -0.08 -0.16
C LEU A 30 -5.19 1.09 0.46
N LEU A 31 -5.95 1.84 -0.35
CA LEU A 31 -6.69 2.99 0.14
C LEU A 31 -7.77 2.55 1.14
N THR A 32 -8.47 1.46 0.86
CA THR A 32 -9.48 0.85 1.71
C THR A 32 -8.86 0.37 3.02
N LEU A 33 -7.70 -0.29 2.95
CA LEU A 33 -6.94 -0.70 4.14
C LEU A 33 -6.52 0.50 4.98
N ALA A 34 -5.94 1.54 4.37
CA ALA A 34 -5.50 2.74 5.06
C ALA A 34 -6.67 3.51 5.70
N ARG A 35 -7.80 3.64 5.00
CA ARG A 35 -9.00 4.31 5.52
C ARG A 35 -9.65 3.54 6.68
N GLY A 36 -9.70 2.22 6.62
CA GLY A 36 -10.35 1.41 7.66
C GLY A 36 -9.64 1.42 9.03
N ILE A 37 -8.38 1.88 9.07
CA ILE A 37 -7.61 2.09 10.30
C ILE A 37 -7.19 3.57 10.50
N GLY A 38 -7.57 4.45 9.58
CA GLY A 38 -7.13 5.85 9.53
C GLY A 38 -7.56 6.69 10.74
N GLU A 39 -8.68 6.36 11.38
CA GLU A 39 -9.11 7.02 12.63
C GLU A 39 -8.08 6.87 13.77
N ARG A 40 -7.31 5.77 13.78
CA ARG A 40 -6.24 5.54 14.75
C ARG A 40 -4.90 6.14 14.33
N TYR A 41 -4.72 6.34 13.03
CA TYR A 41 -3.47 6.79 12.43
C TYR A 41 -3.72 7.92 11.42
N PRO A 42 -3.93 9.17 11.89
CA PRO A 42 -4.20 10.32 11.01
C PRO A 42 -3.05 10.59 10.03
N ALA A 43 -1.82 10.11 10.33
CA ALA A 43 -0.68 10.16 9.42
C ALA A 43 -0.94 9.45 8.08
N LEU A 44 -1.81 8.42 8.04
CA LEU A 44 -2.16 7.69 6.82
C LEU A 44 -2.91 8.56 5.80
N ALA A 45 -3.52 9.68 6.23
CA ALA A 45 -4.12 10.63 5.31
C ALA A 45 -3.09 11.20 4.31
N ARG A 46 -1.81 11.27 4.71
CA ARG A 46 -0.71 11.80 3.88
C ARG A 46 -0.38 10.90 2.69
N VAL A 47 -0.69 9.61 2.77
CA VAL A 47 -0.36 8.60 1.75
C VAL A 47 -1.59 8.06 1.02
N SER A 48 -2.78 8.61 1.30
CA SER A 48 -4.02 8.13 0.69
C SER A 48 -4.02 8.25 -0.84
N ALA A 49 -3.49 9.35 -1.37
CA ALA A 49 -3.36 9.53 -2.82
C ALA A 49 -2.36 8.55 -3.45
N ASP A 50 -1.30 8.19 -2.73
CA ASP A 50 -0.30 7.23 -3.22
C ASP A 50 -0.85 5.81 -3.17
N CYS A 51 -1.60 5.44 -2.12
CA CYS A 51 -2.32 4.16 -2.03
C CYS A 51 -3.30 3.96 -3.20
N GLU A 52 -4.07 5.01 -3.54
CA GLU A 52 -5.01 4.98 -4.67
C GLU A 52 -4.28 4.76 -6.00
N ARG A 53 -3.16 5.46 -6.20
CA ARG A 53 -2.34 5.36 -7.42
C ARG A 53 -1.60 4.05 -7.55
N LEU A 54 -1.18 3.43 -6.44
CA LEU A 54 -0.44 2.17 -6.43
C LEU A 54 -1.34 0.93 -6.61
N THR A 55 -2.58 0.97 -6.09
CA THR A 55 -3.56 -0.12 -6.19
C THR A 55 -3.73 -0.72 -7.61
N PRO A 56 -3.85 0.04 -8.70
CA PRO A 56 -3.95 -0.53 -10.04
C PRO A 56 -2.68 -1.29 -10.46
N PHE A 57 -1.49 -0.88 -10.01
CA PHE A 57 -0.23 -1.59 -10.27
C PHE A 57 -0.16 -2.93 -9.52
N GLY A 58 -0.74 -3.01 -8.32
CA GLY A 58 -0.95 -4.28 -7.60
C GLY A 58 -1.99 -5.19 -8.26
N THR A 59 -3.05 -4.61 -8.82
CA THR A 59 -4.17 -5.36 -9.44
C THR A 59 -3.83 -5.90 -10.81
N VAL A 60 -3.19 -5.11 -11.67
CA VAL A 60 -2.73 -5.53 -13.02
C VAL A 60 -1.88 -6.79 -12.97
N THR A 61 -1.03 -6.88 -11.95
CA THR A 61 -0.07 -7.98 -11.82
C THR A 61 -0.73 -9.26 -11.28
N ARG A 62 -1.88 -9.14 -10.60
CA ARG A 62 -2.72 -10.25 -10.13
C ARG A 62 -3.75 -10.71 -11.16
N TYR A 63 -4.21 -9.82 -12.05
CA TYR A 63 -5.18 -10.12 -13.11
C TYR A 63 -4.61 -9.76 -14.49
N PRO A 64 -3.93 -10.71 -15.17
CA PRO A 64 -3.44 -10.49 -16.53
C PRO A 64 -4.65 -10.30 -17.46
N GLY A 65 -4.82 -9.08 -17.97
CA GLY A 65 -6.00 -8.65 -18.74
C GLY A 65 -6.46 -7.21 -18.44
N SER A 66 -5.93 -6.59 -17.37
CA SER A 66 -6.12 -5.17 -17.11
C SER A 66 -5.44 -4.30 -18.18
N ILE A 67 -6.09 -3.19 -18.53
CA ILE A 67 -5.73 -2.26 -19.62
C ILE A 67 -4.38 -1.56 -19.38
N MET A 68 -3.91 -1.55 -18.14
CA MET A 68 -2.68 -0.85 -17.75
C MET A 68 -1.51 -1.82 -17.79
N GLU A 69 -0.59 -1.65 -18.74
CA GLU A 69 0.71 -2.34 -18.73
C GLU A 69 1.75 -1.44 -18.03
N PRO A 70 2.23 -1.79 -16.83
CA PRO A 70 3.25 -1.01 -16.15
C PRO A 70 4.58 -1.14 -16.89
N GLY A 71 4.84 -0.17 -17.78
CA GLY A 71 6.13 -0.01 -18.44
C GLY A 71 7.21 0.53 -17.49
N LEU A 72 8.48 0.35 -17.88
CA LEU A 72 9.67 0.82 -17.14
C LEU A 72 9.64 2.33 -16.81
N ALA A 73 8.93 3.13 -17.61
CA ALA A 73 8.77 4.57 -17.39
C ALA A 73 7.99 4.91 -16.10
N HIS A 74 7.13 4.01 -15.61
CA HIS A 74 6.36 4.22 -14.39
C HIS A 74 7.12 3.79 -13.13
N MET A 75 8.18 3.00 -13.27
CA MET A 75 8.93 2.42 -12.14
C MET A 75 9.44 3.47 -11.14
N PRO A 76 10.01 4.62 -11.56
CA PRO A 76 10.46 5.63 -10.59
C PRO A 76 9.32 6.19 -9.73
N GLN A 77 8.14 6.38 -10.33
CA GLN A 77 6.96 6.90 -9.63
C GLN A 77 6.36 5.84 -8.69
N VAL A 78 6.24 4.60 -9.17
CA VAL A 78 5.77 3.46 -8.38
C VAL A 78 6.65 3.25 -7.16
N THR A 79 7.98 3.23 -7.33
CA THR A 79 8.92 3.13 -6.22
C THR A 79 8.77 4.28 -5.23
N ALA A 80 8.65 5.52 -5.72
CA ALA A 80 8.48 6.69 -4.84
C ALA A 80 7.19 6.60 -4.00
N TRP A 81 6.08 6.14 -4.58
CA TRP A 81 4.83 5.90 -3.85
C TRP A 81 4.99 4.80 -2.81
N MET A 82 5.59 3.66 -3.18
CA MET A 82 5.86 2.55 -2.25
C MET A 82 6.72 3.01 -1.06
N GLU A 83 7.81 3.73 -1.32
CA GLU A 83 8.70 4.24 -0.27
C GLU A 83 7.98 5.21 0.67
N ASN A 84 7.16 6.10 0.14
CA ASN A 84 6.39 7.04 0.97
C ASN A 84 5.35 6.33 1.84
N ILE A 85 4.57 5.41 1.25
CA ILE A 85 3.61 4.57 1.99
C ILE A 85 4.33 3.81 3.09
N ARG A 86 5.42 3.12 2.75
CA ARG A 86 6.20 2.31 3.70
C ARG A 86 6.77 3.15 4.81
N SER A 87 7.33 4.32 4.50
CA SER A 87 7.88 5.23 5.51
C SER A 87 6.83 5.63 6.55
N VAL A 88 5.65 6.04 6.09
CA VAL A 88 4.55 6.46 6.97
C VAL A 88 4.00 5.29 7.78
N VAL A 89 3.78 4.12 7.15
CA VAL A 89 3.22 2.96 7.86
C VAL A 89 4.22 2.39 8.88
N ARG A 90 5.52 2.33 8.55
CA ARG A 90 6.57 1.93 9.50
C ARG A 90 6.65 2.88 10.68
N SER A 91 6.54 4.20 10.45
CA SER A 91 6.46 5.17 11.53
C SER A 91 5.24 4.93 12.43
N CYS A 92 4.09 4.52 11.89
CA CYS A 92 2.91 4.17 12.68
C CYS A 92 3.10 2.88 13.50
N LEU A 93 3.89 1.93 12.99
CA LEU A 93 4.26 0.68 13.68
C LEU A 93 5.41 0.87 14.69
N ASN A 94 5.96 2.08 14.84
CA ASN A 94 7.21 2.35 15.57
C ASN A 94 8.41 1.50 15.10
N LEU A 95 8.39 1.10 13.83
CA LEU A 95 9.52 0.44 13.19
C LEU A 95 10.40 1.54 12.58
N GLY A 96 11.62 1.70 13.08
CA GLY A 96 12.55 2.73 12.60
C GLY A 96 12.74 2.70 11.07
N LEU A 97 13.14 3.83 10.51
CA LEU A 97 13.65 3.91 9.15
C LEU A 97 15.11 3.42 9.20
N GLU A 98 15.33 2.17 8.80
CA GLU A 98 16.67 1.62 8.57
C GLU A 98 17.11 1.91 7.13
#